data_AF-A0A973EVT6-F1
#
_entry.id   AF-A0A973EVT6-F1
#
_cell.length_a   1.000
_cell.length_b   1.000
_cell.length_c   1.000
_cell.angle_alpha   90.00
_cell.angle_beta   90.00
_cell.angle_gamma   90.00
#
_symmetry.space_group_name_H-M   'P 1'
#
loop_
_entity.id
_entity.type
_entity.pdbx_description
1 polymer ?
#
loop_
_entity_poly.entity_id
_entity_poly.type
_entity_poly.pdbx_seq_one_letter_code
_entity_poly.pdbx_strand_id
1 'polypeptide(L)' 'MAIRNEIVWRSGVVYLVMVLLAITLIIRILLLQTVERGKWSSMSERYVYKTSEIPANRGDILAHDGRLLASSVPYY' A
#
# COMPACT_ATOMS: atom_id res chain seq x y z
N MET A 1 17.83 50.44 21.01
CA MET A 1 16.72 49.47 21.02
C MET A 1 17.33 48.09 21.11
N ALA A 2 17.04 47.36 22.19
CA ALA A 2 17.89 46.30 22.70
C ALA A 2 17.83 45.03 21.84
N ILE A 3 19.00 44.50 21.48
CA ILE A 3 19.28 43.25 20.73
C ILE A 3 18.29 42.11 20.98
N ARG A 4 17.77 41.98 22.21
CA ARG A 4 16.72 41.00 22.56
C ARG A 4 15.48 41.08 21.67
N ASN A 5 15.00 42.27 21.35
CA ASN A 5 13.76 42.43 20.58
C ASN A 5 13.94 41.96 19.12
N GLU A 6 15.13 42.15 18.57
CA GLU A 6 15.48 41.70 17.22
C GLU A 6 15.62 40.18 17.14
N ILE A 7 16.22 39.56 18.16
CA ILE A 7 16.30 38.09 18.28
C ILE A 7 14.91 37.49 18.40
N VAL A 8 14.06 38.04 19.28
CA VAL A 8 12.69 37.55 19.47
C VAL A 8 11.89 37.66 18.17
N TRP A 9 11.97 38.80 17.47
CA TRP A 9 11.30 38.98 16.18
C TRP A 9 11.74 37.96 15.13
N ARG A 10 13.05 37.78 14.94
CA ARG A 10 13.60 36.82 13.97
C ARG A 10 13.19 35.39 14.28
N SER A 11 13.28 34.99 15.56
CA SER A 11 12.84 33.66 15.99
C SER A 11 11.32 33.47 15.80
N GLY A 12 10.52 34.51 16.07
CA GLY A 12 9.08 34.49 15.86
C GLY A 12 8.69 34.25 14.40
N VAL A 13 9.40 34.88 13.45
CA VAL A 13 9.20 34.63 12.02
C VAL A 13 9.51 33.18 11.65
N VAL A 14 10.58 32.60 12.19
CA VAL A 14 10.94 31.19 11.94
C VAL A 14 9.86 30.25 12.48
N TYR A 15 9.36 30.47 13.70
CA TYR A 15 8.29 29.66 14.26
C TYR A 15 6.99 29.78 13.46
N LEU A 16 6.64 30.97 12.99
CA LEU A 16 5.47 31.18 12.13
C LEU A 16 5.59 30.36 10.84
N VAL A 17 6.75 30.38 10.18
CA VAL A 17 7.01 29.58 8.98
C VAL A 17 6.88 28.08 9.27
N MET A 18 7.42 27.60 10.39
CA MET A 18 7.31 26.20 10.79
C MET A 18 5.85 25.77 11.02
N VAL A 19 5.04 26.63 11.64
CA VAL A 19 3.61 26.37 11.83
C VAL A 19 2.86 26.30 10.50
N LEU A 20 3.15 27.21 9.57
CA LEU A 20 2.54 27.20 8.23
C LEU A 20 2.91 25.93 7.43
N LEU A 21 4.15 25.46 7.53
CA LEU A 21 4.58 24.20 6.94
C LEU A 21 3.83 23.01 7.55
N ALA A 22 3.69 22.97 8.88
CA ALA A 22 2.94 21.92 9.56
C ALA A 22 1.47 21.89 9.11
N ILE A 23 0.82 23.05 8.99
CA ILE A 23 -0.56 23.16 8.48
C ILE A 23 -0.66 22.62 7.05
N THR A 24 0.31 22.97 6.19
CA THR A 24 0.34 22.50 4.80
C THR A 24 0.45 20.98 4.72
N LEU A 25 1.27 20.36 5.57
CA LEU A 25 1.38 18.90 5.65
C LEU A 25 0.07 18.26 6.11
N ILE A 26 -0.58 18.81 7.13
CA ILE A 26 -1.88 18.32 7.62
C ILE A 26 -2.93 18.38 6.50
N ILE A 27 -3.01 19.49 5.77
CA ILE A 27 -3.92 19.63 4.62
C ILE A 27 -3.61 18.55 3.57
N ARG A 28 -2.33 18.33 3.24
CA ARG A 28 -1.94 17.31 2.27
C ARG A 28 -2.35 15.90 2.73
N ILE A 29 -2.17 15.59 4.01
CA ILE A 29 -2.60 14.30 4.60
C ILE A 29 -4.13 14.14 4.47
N LEU A 30 -4.89 15.17 4.82
CA LEU A 30 -6.36 15.12 4.71
C LEU A 30 -6.83 14.93 3.26
N LEU A 31 -6.20 15.61 2.30
CA LEU A 31 -6.49 15.43 0.87
C LEU A 31 -6.18 14.00 0.41
N LEU A 32 -5.04 13.44 0.82
CA LEU A 32 -4.68 12.05 0.51
C LEU A 32 -5.70 11.06 1.10
N GLN A 33 -6.15 11.30 2.33
CA GLN A 33 -7.09 10.42 3.04
C GLN A 33 -8.55 10.54 2.61
N THR A 34 -8.96 11.65 2.00
CA THR A 34 -10.35 11.90 1.60
C THR A 34 -10.51 11.79 0.08
N VAL A 35 -9.79 12.61 -0.68
CA VAL A 35 -9.89 12.69 -2.14
C VAL A 35 -9.22 11.50 -2.81
N GLU A 36 -7.98 11.19 -2.43
CA GLU A 36 -7.23 10.11 -3.08
C GLU A 36 -7.53 8.72 -2.50
N ARG A 37 -8.33 8.61 -1.44
CA ARG A 37 -8.64 7.33 -0.77
C ARG A 37 -9.16 6.27 -1.74
N GLY A 38 -10.09 6.61 -2.62
CA GLY A 38 -10.65 5.64 -3.58
C GLY A 38 -9.58 5.08 -4.54
N LYS A 39 -8.66 5.92 -5.00
CA LYS A 39 -7.54 5.53 -5.86
C LYS A 39 -6.62 4.54 -5.14
N TRP A 40 -6.22 4.85 -3.90
CA TRP A 40 -5.32 4.00 -3.14
C TRP A 40 -6.00 2.71 -2.64
N SER A 41 -7.29 2.76 -2.28
CA SER A 41 -8.08 1.60 -1.88
C SER A 41 -8.26 0.60 -3.03
N SER A 42 -8.64 1.08 -4.22
CA SER A 42 -8.77 0.22 -5.40
C SER A 42 -7.44 -0.37 -5.86
N MET A 43 -6.34 0.36 -5.67
CA MET A 43 -5.00 -0.18 -5.90
C MET A 43 -4.69 -1.33 -4.93
N SER A 44 -5.06 -1.17 -3.64
CA SER A 44 -4.85 -2.23 -2.64
C SER A 44 -5.59 -3.52 -2.99
N GLU A 45 -6.83 -3.45 -3.48
CA GLU A 45 -7.59 -4.65 -3.89
C GLU A 45 -6.93 -5.45 -5.02
N ARG A 46 -6.13 -4.79 -5.87
CA ARG A 46 -5.41 -5.47 -6.96
C ARG A 46 -4.14 -6.17 -6.51
N TYR A 47 -3.50 -5.68 -5.44
CA TYR A 47 -2.19 -6.18 -4.98
C TYR A 47 -2.25 -6.93 -3.65
N VAL A 48 -3.36 -6.85 -2.91
CA VAL A 48 -3.56 -7.63 -1.69
C VAL A 48 -3.88 -9.07 -2.09
N TYR A 49 -3.06 -9.99 -1.58
CA TYR A 49 -3.15 -11.45 -1.67
C TYR A 49 -4.51 -11.96 -2.18
N LYS A 50 -4.58 -12.32 -3.46
CA LYS A 50 -5.68 -13.16 -3.95
C LYS A 50 -5.42 -14.58 -3.49
N THR A 51 -6.10 -14.98 -2.42
CA THR A 51 -6.22 -16.39 -2.06
C THR A 51 -7.09 -17.06 -3.12
N SER A 52 -6.46 -17.74 -4.07
CA SER A 52 -7.15 -18.67 -4.96
C SER A 52 -7.05 -20.07 -4.37
N GLU A 53 -8.16 -20.78 -4.28
CA GLU A 53 -8.11 -22.21 -4.02
C GLU A 53 -7.42 -22.91 -5.19
N ILE A 54 -6.29 -23.56 -4.92
CA ILE A 54 -5.61 -24.40 -5.89
C ILE A 54 -6.21 -25.80 -5.72
N PRO A 55 -6.96 -26.32 -6.71
CA PRO A 55 -7.53 -27.65 -6.61
C PRO A 55 -6.42 -28.69 -6.51
N ALA A 56 -6.63 -29.72 -5.69
CA ALA A 56 -5.69 -30.82 -5.60
C ALA A 56 -5.65 -31.59 -6.92
N ASN A 57 -4.44 -32.01 -7.33
CA ASN A 57 -4.31 -32.90 -8.48
C ASN A 57 -4.92 -34.27 -8.14
N ARG A 58 -5.71 -34.81 -9.08
CA ARG A 58 -6.18 -36.19 -9.00
C ARG A 58 -4.99 -37.13 -9.15
N GLY A 59 -4.96 -38.22 -8.38
CA GLY A 59 -3.93 -39.24 -8.51
C GLY A 59 -3.97 -39.98 -9.85
N ASP A 60 -2.81 -40.48 -10.26
CA ASP A 60 -2.66 -41.30 -11.47
C ASP A 60 -3.12 -42.74 -11.24
N ILE A 61 -3.65 -43.37 -12.29
CA ILE A 61 -4.02 -44.79 -12.29
C ILE A 61 -2.97 -45.56 -13.08
N LEU A 62 -2.39 -46.57 -12.44
CA LEU A 62 -1.33 -47.42 -12.98
C LEU A 62 -1.85 -48.84 -13.18
N ALA A 63 -1.35 -49.52 -14.22
CA ALA A 63 -1.49 -50.96 -14.37
C ALA A 63 -0.60 -51.70 -13.37
N HIS A 64 -0.85 -53.01 -13.18
CA HIS A 64 -0.07 -53.87 -12.29
C HIS A 64 1.44 -53.93 -12.61
N ASP A 65 1.83 -53.60 -13.84
CA ASP A 65 3.21 -53.51 -14.32
C ASP A 65 3.79 -52.09 -14.26
N GLY A 66 3.06 -51.13 -13.68
CA GLY A 66 3.48 -49.73 -13.53
C GLY A 66 3.21 -48.83 -14.74
N ARG A 67 2.54 -49.33 -15.79
CA ARG A 67 2.19 -48.50 -16.95
C ARG A 67 1.05 -47.53 -16.63
N LEU A 68 1.15 -46.30 -17.14
CA LEU A 68 0.13 -45.27 -16.94
C LEU A 68 -1.15 -45.60 -17.72
N LEU A 69 -2.30 -45.60 -17.05
CA LEU A 69 -3.62 -45.82 -17.65
C LEU A 69 -4.44 -44.52 -17.71
N ALA A 70 -4.36 -43.68 -16.69
CA ALA A 70 -5.06 -42.40 -16.65
C ALA A 70 -4.32 -41.37 -15.78
N SER A 71 -4.12 -40.17 -16.33
CA SER A 71 -3.53 -39.02 -15.63
C SER A 71 -4.35 -37.75 -15.88
N SER A 72 -4.31 -36.82 -14.94
CA SER A 72 -4.91 -35.49 -15.08
C SER A 72 -3.86 -34.49 -15.53
N VAL A 73 -4.04 -33.95 -16.74
CA VAL A 73 -3.12 -33.00 -17.37
C VAL A 73 -3.82 -31.64 -17.49
N PRO A 74 -3.15 -30.50 -17.25
CA PRO A 74 -3.74 -29.18 -17.45
C PRO A 74 -4.13 -28.97 -18.91
N TYR A 75 -5.28 -28.34 -19.14
CA TYR A 75 -5.71 -27.90 -20.46
C TYR A 75 -5.59 -26.38 -20.55
N TYR A 76 -5.09 -25.86 -21.67
CA TYR A 76 -4.85 -24.44 -21.92
C TYR A 76 -5.94 -23.83 -22.80
#